data_AF-A0A967T4Y4-F1
#
_entry.id   AF-A0A967T4Y4-F1
#
_cell.length_a   1.000
_cell.length_b   1.000
_cell.length_c   1.000
_cell.angle_alpha   90.00
_cell.angle_beta   90.00
_cell.angle_gamma   90.00
#
_symmetry.space_group_name_H-M   'P 1'
#
loop_
_entity.id
_entity.type
_entity.pdbx_description
1 polymer ?
#
loop_
_entity_poly.entity_id
_entity_poly.type
_entity_poly.pdbx_seq_one_letter_code
_entity_poly.pdbx_strand_id
1 'polypeptide(L)'
;MSKMRKFIVAGLLALTSLALIGVARNPDIYFLIKKNFTIFSEVYRTVSLEYVDEVDPEKLMRKGIDAMLESLDPYTVMVDEAQQQNMEIISRGSYGGVGLNVGFRDNKIVVIAPIE
;
A
#
# COMPACT_ATOMS: atom_id res chain seq x y z
N MET A 1 38.19 -52.43 -7.37
CA MET A 1 38.12 -51.08 -6.75
C MET A 1 37.26 -50.05 -7.50
N SER A 2 36.90 -50.24 -8.78
CA SER A 2 36.12 -49.24 -9.54
C SER A 2 34.60 -49.24 -9.26
N LYS A 3 33.99 -50.40 -8.97
CA LYS A 3 32.54 -50.50 -8.67
C LYS A 3 32.17 -49.79 -7.36
N MET A 4 32.98 -49.96 -6.30
CA MET A 4 32.76 -49.30 -4.99
C MET A 4 32.81 -47.77 -5.10
N ARG A 5 33.74 -47.23 -5.89
CA ARG A 5 33.82 -45.77 -6.15
C ARG A 5 32.58 -45.22 -6.88
N LYS A 6 31.98 -45.99 -7.79
CA LYS A 6 30.75 -45.58 -8.49
C LYS A 6 29.54 -45.51 -7.57
N PHE A 7 29.41 -46.43 -6.62
CA PHE A 7 28.34 -46.38 -5.60
C PHE A 7 28.49 -45.20 -4.65
N ILE A 8 29.71 -44.87 -4.25
CA ILE A 8 30.00 -43.69 -3.41
C ILE A 8 29.63 -42.39 -4.15
N VAL A 9 30.00 -42.26 -5.42
CA VAL A 9 29.67 -41.09 -6.24
C VAL A 9 28.16 -40.96 -6.48
N ALA A 10 27.46 -42.07 -6.72
CA ALA A 10 26.01 -42.08 -6.87
C ALA A 10 25.30 -41.67 -5.56
N GLY A 11 25.78 -42.15 -4.41
CA GLY A 11 25.26 -41.74 -3.10
C GLY A 11 25.48 -40.25 -2.83
N LEU A 12 26.65 -39.71 -3.19
CA LEU A 12 26.95 -38.29 -3.05
C LEU A 12 26.07 -37.41 -3.95
N LEU A 13 25.82 -37.85 -5.19
CA LEU A 13 24.88 -37.19 -6.12
C LEU A 13 23.41 -37.25 -5.63
N ALA A 14 23.02 -38.36 -5.01
CA ALA A 14 21.69 -38.49 -4.40
C ALA A 14 21.54 -37.57 -3.16
N LEU A 15 22.59 -37.45 -2.35
CA LEU A 15 22.61 -36.54 -1.21
C LEU A 15 22.59 -35.06 -1.62
N THR A 16 23.34 -34.68 -2.66
CA THR A 16 23.36 -33.30 -3.16
C THR A 16 22.04 -32.92 -3.82
N SER A 17 21.42 -33.82 -4.58
CA SER A 17 20.09 -33.58 -5.16
C SER A 17 19.00 -33.47 -4.10
N LEU A 18 19.07 -34.27 -3.03
CA LEU A 18 18.12 -34.17 -1.90
C LEU A 18 18.30 -32.85 -1.11
N ALA A 19 19.54 -32.39 -0.94
CA ALA A 19 19.84 -31.10 -0.30
C ALA A 19 19.32 -29.90 -1.14
N LEU A 20 19.45 -29.97 -2.47
CA LEU A 20 18.92 -28.95 -3.40
C LEU A 20 17.39 -28.84 -3.32
N ILE A 21 16.68 -29.96 -3.20
CA ILE A 21 15.21 -29.96 -3.03
C ILE A 21 14.80 -29.37 -1.68
N GLY A 22 15.61 -29.55 -0.62
CA GLY A 22 15.35 -29.01 0.71
C GLY A 22 15.52 -27.49 0.81
N VAL A 23 16.48 -26.91 0.09
CA VAL A 23 16.73 -25.45 0.07
C VAL A 23 15.65 -24.67 -0.70
N ALA A 24 14.99 -25.29 -1.68
CA ALA A 24 14.00 -24.64 -2.54
C ALA A 24 12.61 -24.37 -1.88
N ARG A 25 12.44 -24.65 -0.58
CA ARG A 25 11.11 -24.71 0.07
C ARG A 25 10.64 -23.47 0.84
N ASN A 26 11.28 -22.32 0.66
CA ASN A 26 10.74 -21.06 1.16
C ASN A 26 10.54 -20.09 0.00
N PRO A 27 9.30 -19.82 -0.43
CA PRO A 27 9.07 -18.75 -1.39
C PRO A 27 9.56 -17.45 -0.75
N ASP A 28 10.52 -16.81 -1.41
CA ASP A 28 11.03 -15.50 -1.01
C ASP A 28 9.85 -14.52 -0.86
N ILE A 29 9.87 -13.68 0.19
CA ILE A 29 8.86 -12.64 0.40
C ILE A 29 8.74 -11.73 -0.82
N TYR A 30 9.85 -11.46 -1.52
CA TYR A 30 9.84 -10.69 -2.76
C TYR A 30 9.08 -11.39 -3.88
N PHE A 31 9.18 -12.73 -3.96
CA PHE A 31 8.41 -13.52 -4.92
C PHE A 31 6.91 -13.45 -4.61
N LEU A 32 6.53 -13.57 -3.34
CA LEU A 32 5.13 -13.46 -2.91
C LEU A 32 4.56 -12.07 -3.19
N ILE A 33 5.30 -11.00 -2.89
CA ILE A 33 4.88 -9.61 -3.19
C ILE A 33 4.64 -9.44 -4.69
N LYS A 34 5.61 -9.84 -5.52
CA LYS A 34 5.50 -9.72 -6.97
C LYS A 34 4.28 -10.48 -7.53
N LYS A 35 4.07 -11.71 -7.07
CA LYS A 35 2.94 -12.54 -7.49
C LYS A 35 1.60 -11.86 -7.16
N ASN A 36 1.43 -11.41 -5.92
CA ASN A 36 0.18 -10.78 -5.48
C ASN A 36 -0.05 -9.43 -6.18
N PHE A 37 1.01 -8.63 -6.35
CA PHE A 37 0.91 -7.36 -7.06
C PHE A 37 0.50 -7.56 -8.53
N THR A 38 1.02 -8.59 -9.20
CA THR A 38 0.62 -8.93 -10.57
C THR A 38 -0.89 -9.19 -10.64
N ILE A 39 -1.41 -10.06 -9.77
CA ILE A 39 -2.84 -10.37 -9.69
C ILE A 39 -3.66 -9.09 -9.41
N PHE A 40 -3.24 -8.29 -8.44
CA PHE A 40 -3.91 -7.03 -8.11
C PHE A 40 -3.97 -6.07 -9.31
N SER A 41 -2.84 -5.86 -9.98
CA SER A 41 -2.76 -4.97 -11.15
C SER A 41 -3.66 -5.42 -12.29
N GLU A 42 -3.77 -6.73 -12.52
CA GLU A 42 -4.62 -7.29 -13.57
C GLU A 42 -6.10 -7.07 -13.25
N VAL A 43 -6.52 -7.31 -12.00
CA VAL A 43 -7.88 -7.03 -11.54
C VAL A 43 -8.20 -5.55 -11.63
N TYR A 44 -7.32 -4.69 -11.10
CA TYR A 44 -7.50 -3.24 -11.14
C TYR A 44 -7.63 -2.72 -12.58
N ARG A 45 -6.78 -3.19 -13.49
CA ARG A 45 -6.83 -2.82 -14.92
C ARG A 45 -8.14 -3.26 -15.55
N THR A 46 -8.55 -4.50 -15.32
CA THR A 46 -9.78 -5.07 -15.88
C THR A 46 -11.01 -4.31 -15.41
N VAL A 47 -11.12 -4.05 -14.10
CA VAL A 47 -12.23 -3.27 -13.56
C VAL A 47 -12.21 -1.83 -14.09
N SER A 48 -11.04 -1.20 -14.19
CA SER A 48 -10.97 0.20 -14.64
C SER A 48 -11.32 0.37 -16.13
N LEU A 49 -11.12 -0.66 -16.96
CA LEU A 49 -11.28 -0.55 -18.42
C LEU A 49 -12.51 -1.27 -18.96
N GLU A 50 -12.96 -2.34 -18.31
CA GLU A 50 -13.96 -3.27 -18.84
C GLU A 50 -15.25 -3.30 -18.01
N TYR A 51 -15.35 -2.48 -16.96
CA TYR A 51 -16.58 -2.38 -16.18
C TYR A 51 -17.69 -1.67 -16.97
N VAL A 52 -18.94 -1.99 -16.62
CA VAL A 52 -20.14 -1.51 -17.34
C VAL A 52 -20.33 0.00 -17.23
N ASP A 53 -19.98 0.56 -16.06
CA ASP A 53 -20.05 1.99 -15.78
C ASP A 53 -18.67 2.62 -15.79
N GLU A 54 -18.61 3.94 -15.97
CA GLU A 54 -17.36 4.69 -15.89
C GLU A 54 -16.75 4.60 -14.48
N VAL A 55 -15.52 4.08 -14.42
CA VAL A 55 -14.77 3.93 -13.18
C VAL A 55 -13.65 4.96 -13.17
N ASP A 56 -13.67 5.84 -12.17
CA ASP A 56 -12.56 6.75 -11.87
C ASP A 56 -11.39 5.95 -11.25
N PRO A 57 -10.28 5.75 -11.97
CA PRO A 57 -9.19 4.90 -11.49
C PRO A 57 -8.50 5.46 -10.25
N GLU A 58 -8.40 6.79 -10.16
CA GLU A 58 -7.78 7.48 -9.02
C GLU A 58 -8.59 7.23 -7.74
N LYS A 59 -9.92 7.42 -7.82
CA LYS A 59 -10.81 7.13 -6.69
C LYS A 59 -10.83 5.64 -6.34
N LEU A 60 -10.82 4.75 -7.33
CA LEU A 60 -10.80 3.31 -7.09
C LEU A 60 -9.52 2.89 -6.37
N MET A 61 -8.37 3.38 -6.81
CA MET A 61 -7.07 3.12 -6.17
C MET A 61 -7.05 3.65 -4.75
N ARG A 62 -7.48 4.91 -4.53
CA ARG A 62 -7.56 5.52 -3.20
C ARG A 62 -8.37 4.67 -2.24
N LYS A 63 -9.59 4.27 -2.64
CA LYS A 63 -10.45 3.39 -1.83
C LYS A 63 -9.80 2.05 -1.52
N GLY A 64 -9.08 1.47 -2.49
CA GLY A 64 -8.34 0.23 -2.28
C GLY A 64 -7.23 0.37 -1.23
N ILE A 65 -6.47 1.47 -1.29
CA ILE A 65 -5.42 1.77 -0.30
C ILE A 65 -6.04 2.01 1.08
N ASP A 66 -7.07 2.85 1.18
CA ASP A 66 -7.72 3.16 2.45
C ASP A 66 -8.25 1.88 3.13
N ALA A 67 -8.87 0.97 2.37
CA ALA A 67 -9.35 -0.32 2.89
C ALA A 67 -8.20 -1.26 3.34
N MET A 68 -7.05 -1.22 2.65
CA MET A 68 -5.86 -1.97 3.09
C MET A 68 -5.31 -1.41 4.40
N LEU A 69 -5.27 -0.09 4.56
CA LEU A 69 -4.72 0.56 5.76
C LEU A 69 -5.65 0.44 6.97
N GLU A 70 -6.97 0.52 6.77
CA GLU A 70 -7.97 0.32 7.83
C GLU A 70 -7.86 -1.05 8.49
N SER A 71 -7.38 -2.06 7.75
CA SER A 71 -7.14 -3.40 8.28
C SER A 71 -5.92 -3.53 9.19
N LEU A 72 -4.99 -2.56 9.15
CA LEU A 72 -3.77 -2.58 9.95
C LEU A 72 -4.01 -1.93 11.31
N ASP A 73 -4.41 -0.67 11.31
CA ASP A 73 -4.71 0.10 12.53
C ASP A 73 -5.51 1.38 12.22
N PRO A 74 -6.17 2.00 13.24
CA PRO A 74 -7.01 3.19 13.04
C PRO A 74 -6.26 4.51 12.78
N TYR A 75 -4.93 4.52 12.88
CA TYR A 75 -4.10 5.73 12.81
C TYR A 75 -3.32 5.83 11.50
N THR A 76 -3.14 4.71 10.81
CA THR A 76 -2.49 4.67 9.50
C THR A 76 -3.49 5.06 8.41
N VAL A 77 -3.30 6.22 7.82
CA VAL A 77 -4.14 6.75 6.74
C VAL A 77 -3.29 7.25 5.57
N MET A 78 -3.82 7.15 4.36
CA MET A 78 -3.20 7.75 3.19
C MET A 78 -3.54 9.24 3.15
N VAL A 79 -2.51 10.09 3.18
CA VAL A 79 -2.63 11.55 3.14
C VAL A 79 -2.58 12.03 1.69
N ASP A 80 -3.57 12.81 1.25
CA ASP A 80 -3.51 13.52 -0.03
C ASP A 80 -2.85 14.90 0.08
N GLU A 81 -2.57 15.52 -1.06
CA GLU A 81 -1.90 16.82 -1.13
C GLU A 81 -2.63 17.92 -0.35
N ALA A 82 -3.97 17.92 -0.37
CA ALA A 82 -4.76 18.91 0.37
C ALA A 82 -4.67 18.69 1.89
N GLN A 83 -4.74 17.43 2.34
CA GLN A 83 -4.53 17.07 3.74
C GLN A 83 -3.09 17.40 4.18
N GLN A 84 -2.10 17.10 3.35
CA GLN A 84 -0.69 17.43 3.60
C GLN A 84 -0.51 18.94 3.78
N GLN A 85 -1.09 19.75 2.89
CA GLN A 85 -1.04 21.21 3.00
C GLN A 85 -1.68 21.71 4.30
N ASN A 86 -2.83 21.15 4.70
CA ASN A 86 -3.46 21.48 5.97
C ASN A 86 -2.60 21.09 7.18
N MET A 87 -1.97 19.91 7.14
CA MET A 87 -1.02 19.49 8.18
C MET A 87 0.19 20.42 8.26
N GLU A 88 0.70 20.88 7.12
CA GLU A 88 1.80 21.86 7.08
C GLU A 88 1.39 23.22 7.64
N ILE A 89 0.17 23.69 7.35
CA ILE A 89 -0.41 24.91 7.92
C ILE A 89 -0.47 24.81 9.45
N ILE A 90 -0.99 23.69 9.96
CA ILE A 90 -1.10 23.42 11.41
C ILE A 90 0.30 23.30 12.04
N SER A 91 1.19 22.52 11.45
CA SER A 91 2.53 22.22 11.97
C SER A 91 3.46 23.43 11.99
N ARG A 92 3.41 24.26 10.94
CA ARG A 92 4.19 25.51 10.88
C ARG A 92 3.60 26.62 11.75
N GLY A 93 2.42 26.41 12.34
CA GLY A 93 1.67 27.45 13.07
C GLY A 93 1.27 28.64 12.19
N SER A 94 1.43 28.52 10.87
CA SER A 94 1.16 29.57 9.90
C SER A 94 -0.27 29.37 9.41
N TYR A 95 -1.25 29.70 10.25
CA TYR A 95 -2.64 29.77 9.84
C TYR A 95 -2.75 30.79 8.70
N GLY A 96 -2.83 30.32 7.45
CA GLY A 96 -2.92 31.15 6.24
C GLY A 96 -4.30 31.79 6.07
N GLY A 97 -4.89 32.27 7.17
CA GLY A 97 -6.16 32.99 7.21
C GLY A 97 -5.96 34.37 7.83
N VAL A 98 -6.96 35.24 7.72
CA VAL A 98 -6.92 36.62 8.25
C VAL A 98 -6.95 36.67 9.80
N GLY A 99 -6.85 35.53 10.48
CA GLY A 99 -7.00 35.43 11.94
C GLY A 99 -8.38 35.88 12.39
N LEU A 100 -9.46 35.34 11.83
CA LEU A 100 -10.84 35.73 12.18
C LEU A 100 -11.66 34.51 12.60
N ASN A 101 -12.26 34.58 13.78
CA ASN A 101 -13.33 33.67 14.19
C ASN A 101 -14.61 34.03 13.42
N VAL A 102 -15.13 33.13 12.61
CA VAL A 102 -16.39 33.30 11.87
C VAL A 102 -17.50 32.44 12.46
N GLY A 103 -18.71 32.96 12.49
CA GLY A 103 -19.91 32.29 12.97
C GLY A 103 -21.11 32.50 12.07
N PHE A 104 -22.20 31.80 12.36
CA PHE A 104 -23.47 31.92 11.66
C PHE A 104 -24.47 32.70 12.50
N ARG A 105 -25.01 33.79 11.94
CA ARG A 105 -26.14 34.54 12.53
C ARG A 105 -27.13 34.88 11.44
N ASP A 106 -28.41 34.60 11.67
CA ASP A 106 -29.51 34.87 10.72
C ASP A 106 -29.20 34.35 9.30
N ASN A 107 -28.67 33.13 9.22
CA ASN A 107 -28.28 32.47 7.97
C ASN A 107 -27.20 33.20 7.14
N LYS A 108 -26.44 34.10 7.77
CA LYS A 108 -25.30 34.81 7.18
C LYS A 108 -24.01 34.48 7.93
N ILE A 109 -22.91 34.42 7.19
CA ILE A 109 -21.56 34.29 7.76
C ILE A 109 -21.16 35.67 8.32
N VAL A 110 -20.79 35.70 9.60
CA VAL A 110 -20.37 36.93 10.30
C VAL A 110 -19.02 36.71 10.97
N VAL A 111 -18.22 37.77 11.06
CA VAL A 111 -16.96 37.78 11.83
C VAL A 111 -17.31 38.06 13.30
N ILE A 112 -16.92 37.15 14.19
CA ILE A 112 -17.14 37.25 15.63
C ILE A 112 -16.04 38.08 16.28
N ALA A 113 -14.77 37.71 16.05
CA ALA A 113 -13.60 38.38 16.63
C ALA A 113 -12.30 37.99 15.90
N PRO A 114 -11.23 38.80 15.96
CA PRO A 114 -9.90 38.36 15.60
C PRO A 114 -9.43 37.21 16.49
N ILE A 115 -8.56 36.35 15.95
CA ILE A 115 -7.81 35.34 16.68
C ILE A 115 -6.50 36.05 17.09
N GLU A 116 -6.15 36.02 18.39
CA GLU A 116 -4.85 36.53 18.88
C GLU A 116 -3.68 35.66 18.39
#